data_AF-A0A8T5EC38-F1
#
_entry.id   AF-A0A8T5EC38-F1
#
_cell.length_a   1.000
_cell.length_b   1.000
_cell.length_c   1.000
_cell.angle_alpha   90.00
_cell.angle_beta   90.00
_cell.angle_gamma   90.00
#
_symmetry.space_group_name_H-M   'P 1'
#
loop_
_entity.id
_entity.type
_entity.pdbx_description
1 polymer ?
#
loop_
_entity_poly.entity_id
_entity_poly.type
_entity_poly.pdbx_seq_one_letter_code
_entity_poly.pdbx_strand_id
1 'polypeptide(L)' 'MYQETAKNGEFYQNCTQYFEFLRKKSIFDYDFEDEYYFTMPAISNHQ' A
#
# COMPACT_ATOMS: atom_id res chain seq x y z
N MET A 1 8.17 12.94 13.12
CA MET A 1 8.38 12.27 11.83
C MET A 1 7.11 12.43 11.00
N TYR A 2 6.99 13.53 10.25
CA TYR A 2 5.84 13.81 9.38
C TYR A 2 6.25 14.00 7.90
N GLN A 3 7.54 13.89 7.59
CA GLN A 3 8.09 14.17 6.26
C GLN A 3 8.20 12.93 5.36
N GLU A 4 8.15 11.71 5.89
CA GLU A 4 8.21 10.47 5.10
C GLU A 4 6.86 10.06 4.49
N THR A 5 5.74 10.40 5.16
CA THR A 5 4.39 10.05 4.70
C THR A 5 4.01 10.70 3.37
N ALA A 6 4.51 11.91 3.10
CA ALA A 6 4.22 12.62 1.85
C ALA A 6 5.04 12.10 0.66
N LYS A 7 6.26 11.58 0.89
CA LYS A 7 7.16 11.10 -0.18
C LYS A 7 6.77 9.73 -0.73
N ASN A 8 6.12 8.90 0.08
CA ASN A 8 5.80 7.52 -0.31
C ASN A 8 4.38 7.35 -0.86
N GLY A 9 3.61 8.43 -1.04
CA GLY A 9 2.23 8.35 -1.57
C GLY A 9 2.15 7.69 -2.94
N GLU A 10 3.07 8.02 -3.86
CA GLU A 10 3.13 7.42 -5.19
C GLU A 10 3.50 5.92 -5.11
N PHE A 11 4.41 5.54 -4.21
CA PHE A 11 4.76 4.14 -3.99
C PHE A 11 3.53 3.33 -3.53
N TYR A 12 2.81 3.80 -2.51
CA TYR A 12 1.62 3.09 -2.02
C TYR A 12 0.49 3.05 -3.06
N GLN A 13 0.34 4.13 -3.84
CA GLN A 13 -0.61 4.16 -4.95
C GLN A 13 -0.25 3.15 -6.04
N ASN A 14 1.03 3.04 -6.40
CA ASN A 14 1.52 2.07 -7.38
C ASN A 14 1.32 0.63 -6.90
N CYS A 15 1.63 0.34 -5.63
CA CYS A 15 1.36 -0.96 -5.02
C CYS A 15 -0.14 -1.30 -5.04
N THR A 16 -1.00 -0.33 -4.71
CA THR A 16 -2.46 -0.52 -4.77
C THR A 16 -2.93 -0.88 -6.19
N GLN A 17 -2.45 -0.16 -7.21
CA GLN A 17 -2.75 -0.47 -8.61
C GLN A 17 -2.26 -1.84 -9.05
N TYR A 18 -1.08 -2.25 -8.59
CA TYR A 18 -0.52 -3.58 -8.84
C TYR A 18 -1.43 -4.68 -8.27
N PHE A 19 -1.85 -4.57 -7.01
CA PHE A 19 -2.75 -5.55 -6.40
C PHE A 19 -4.11 -5.60 -7.11
N GLU A 20 -4.68 -4.45 -7.49
CA GLU A 20 -5.93 -4.42 -8.27
C GLU A 20 -5.78 -5.13 -9.62
N PHE A 21 -4.65 -4.95 -10.30
CA PHE A 21 -4.36 -5.64 -11.56
C PHE A 21 -4.28 -7.16 -11.37
N LEU A 22 -3.62 -7.63 -10.32
CA LEU A 22 -3.56 -9.06 -10.00
C LEU A 22 -4.96 -9.63 -9.69
N ARG A 23 -5.75 -8.94 -8.86
CA ARG A 23 -7.12 -9.36 -8.52
C ARG A 23 -8.03 -9.45 -9.74
N LYS A 24 -7.90 -8.52 -10.70
CA LYS A 24 -8.63 -8.58 -11.98
C LYS A 24 -8.30 -9.83 -12.80
N LYS A 25 -7.12 -10.43 -12.57
CA LYS A 25 -6.67 -11.68 -13.18
C LYS A 25 -6.92 -12.91 -12.30
N SER A 26 -7.56 -12.75 -11.14
CA SER A 26 -7.69 -13.78 -10.10
C SER A 26 -6.34 -14.33 -9.62
N ILE A 27 -5.30 -13.50 -9.66
CA ILE A 27 -3.97 -13.78 -9.11
C ILE A 27 -3.85 -13.01 -7.79
N PHE A 28 -3.13 -13.58 -6.85
CA PHE A 28 -2.88 -12.99 -5.55
C PHE A 28 -1.41 -13.14 -5.20
N ASP A 29 -0.84 -12.09 -4.62
CA ASP A 29 0.51 -12.06 -4.10
C ASP A 29 0.43 -11.73 -2.60
N TYR A 30 0.04 -12.75 -1.82
CA TYR A 30 -0.31 -12.60 -0.41
C TYR A 30 0.90 -12.20 0.44
N ASP A 31 2.08 -12.76 0.14
CA ASP A 31 3.30 -12.45 0.88
C ASP A 31 3.66 -10.97 0.73
N PHE A 32 3.55 -10.42 -0.49
CA PHE A 32 3.79 -9.02 -0.74
C PHE A 32 2.66 -8.11 -0.21
N GLU A 33 1.40 -8.53 -0.31
CA GLU A 33 0.24 -7.78 0.22
C GLU A 33 0.31 -7.64 1.74
N ASP A 34 0.73 -8.68 2.46
CA ASP A 34 0.93 -8.65 3.91
C ASP A 34 2.07 -7.70 4.32
N GLU A 35 3.22 -7.75 3.64
CA GLU A 35 4.34 -6.84 3.90
C GLU A 35 3.98 -5.37 3.59
N TYR A 36 3.23 -5.15 2.50
CA TYR A 36 2.69 -3.84 2.15
C TYR A 36 1.83 -3.26 3.27
N TYR A 37 0.86 -4.02 3.79
CA TYR A 37 0.00 -3.53 4.87
C TYR A 37 0.73 -3.40 6.21
N PHE A 38 1.76 -4.22 6.46
CA PHE A 38 2.60 -4.09 7.65
C PHE A 38 3.44 -2.80 7.65
N THR A 39 3.92 -2.38 6.48
CA THR A 39 4.75 -1.18 6.32
C THR A 39 3.94 0.09 6.10
N MET A 40 2.67 -0.03 5.70
CA MET A 40 1.81 1.12 5.45
C MET A 40 1.64 1.93 6.75
N PRO A 41 2.01 3.23 6.75
CA PRO A 41 1.88 4.05 7.95
C PRO A 41 0.40 4.12 8.34
N ALA A 42 0.12 3.92 9.63
CA ALA A 42 -1.23 4.05 10.15
C ALA A 42 -1.75 5.47 9.88
N ILE A 43 -2.64 5.62 8.88
CA ILE A 43 -3.36 6.86 8.64
C ILE A 43 -4.52 6.90 9.64
N SER A 44 -4.21 7.06 10.93
CA SER A 44 -5.23 7.43 11.91
C SER A 44 -5.51 8.91 11.73
N ASN A 45 -6.65 9.23 11.12
CA ASN A 45 -7.14 10.60 11.05
C ASN A 45 -7.65 11.00 12.46
N HIS A 46 -6.73 11.32 13.36
CA HIS A 46 -7.06 12.01 14.61
C HIS A 46 -7.44 13.45 14.23
N GLN A 47 -8.73 13.69 14.00
CA GLN A 47 -9.31 15.03 13.96
C GLN A 47 -9.07 15.77 15.28
#